data_AF-A0A536IWV0-F1
#
_entry.id   AF-A0A536IWV0-F1
#
_cell.length_a   1.000
_cell.length_b   1.000
_cell.length_c   1.000
_cell.angle_alpha   90.00
_cell.angle_beta   90.00
_cell.angle_gamma   90.00
#
_symmetry.space_group_name_H-M   'P 1'
#
loop_
_entity.id
_entity.type
_entity.pdbx_description
1 polymer ?
#
loop_
_entity_poly.entity_id
_entity_poly.type
_entity_poly.pdbx_seq_one_letter_code
_entity_poly.pdbx_strand_id
1 'polypeptide(L)' 'MQARFDKDGKQLPDTGHGCGCRLCAISNAPRYERRDDPQDRVGEWSPLRRRLVRLMKRFRPAARPQPA' A
#
# COMPACT_ATOMS: atom_id res chain seq x y z
N MET A 1 8.15 -11.46 -10.94
CA MET A 1 6.70 -11.21 -10.84
C MET A 1 6.27 -11.47 -9.40
N GLN A 2 5.66 -10.50 -8.70
CA GLN A 2 5.12 -10.72 -7.34
C GLN A 2 3.76 -11.42 -7.43
N ALA A 3 3.56 -12.49 -6.66
CA ALA A 3 2.26 -13.14 -6.55
C ALA A 3 1.25 -12.19 -5.89
N ARG A 4 0.06 -12.06 -6.49
CA ARG A 4 -1.04 -11.24 -5.98
C ARG A 4 -2.13 -12.16 -5.43
N PHE A 5 -2.86 -11.70 -4.42
CA PHE A 5 -3.94 -12.44 -3.78
C PHE A 5 -5.20 -11.59 -3.68
N ASP A 6 -6.38 -12.20 -3.77
CA ASP A 6 -7.63 -11.53 -3.42
C ASP A 6 -7.80 -11.40 -1.90
N LYS A 7 -8.92 -10.81 -1.48
CA LYS A 7 -9.26 -10.63 -0.06
C LYS A 7 -9.51 -11.96 0.67
N ASP A 8 -9.79 -13.02 -0.07
CA ASP A 8 -10.02 -14.38 0.44
C ASP A 8 -8.72 -15.21 0.43
N GLY A 9 -7.57 -14.59 0.09
CA GLY A 9 -6.26 -15.23 0.06
C GLY A 9 -6.01 -16.14 -1.16
N LYS A 10 -6.85 -16.08 -2.20
CA LYS A 10 -6.64 -16.86 -3.43
C LYS A 10 -5.71 -16.11 -4.36
N GLN A 11 -4.81 -16.85 -5.01
CA GLN A 11 -3.87 -16.26 -5.95
C GLN A 11 -4.61 -15.68 -7.16
N LEU A 12 -4.40 -14.40 -7.42
CA LEU A 12 -4.92 -13.71 -8.58
C LEU A 12 -4.06 -14.02 -9.80
N PRO A 13 -4.65 -14.46 -10.92
CA PRO A 13 -3.92 -14.50 -12.19
C PRO A 13 -3.47 -13.07 -12.54
N ASP A 14 -2.30 -12.91 -13.13
CA ASP A 14 -1.89 -11.58 -13.64
C ASP A 14 -2.34 -11.45 -15.09
N THR A 15 -3.54 -10.90 -15.30
CA THR A 15 -4.13 -10.73 -16.65
C THR A 15 -3.59 -9.51 -17.41
N GLY A 16 -2.64 -8.76 -16.85
CA GLY A 16 -2.16 -7.52 -17.48
C GLY A 16 -3.06 -6.29 -17.23
N HIS A 17 -4.30 -6.44 -16.77
CA HIS A 17 -5.28 -5.36 -16.66
C HIS A 17 -5.52 -4.93 -15.20
N GLY A 18 -5.67 -3.63 -14.92
CA GLY A 18 -5.94 -3.10 -13.58
C GLY A 18 -5.06 -3.72 -12.49
N CYS A 19 -5.70 -4.36 -11.49
CA CYS A 19 -5.03 -5.09 -10.41
C CYS A 19 -4.62 -6.52 -10.78
N GLY A 20 -4.95 -7.00 -11.97
CA GLY A 20 -4.66 -8.34 -12.48
C GLY A 20 -5.88 -9.27 -12.49
N CYS A 21 -6.96 -8.96 -11.78
CA CYS A 21 -8.11 -9.87 -11.69
C CYS A 21 -8.90 -9.99 -13.01
N ARG A 22 -9.70 -11.06 -13.12
CA ARG A 22 -10.57 -11.31 -14.28
C ARG A 22 -11.58 -10.19 -14.52
N LEU A 23 -12.11 -9.58 -13.46
CA LEU A 23 -13.05 -8.47 -13.57
C LEU A 23 -12.41 -7.26 -14.26
N CYS A 24 -11.16 -6.92 -13.90
CA CYS A 24 -10.40 -5.87 -14.57
C CYS A 24 -10.11 -6.18 -16.04
N ALA A 25 -9.89 -7.45 -16.38
CA ALA A 25 -9.71 -7.85 -17.78
C ALA A 25 -11.02 -7.70 -18.58
N ILE A 26 -12.15 -8.11 -18.02
CA ILE A 26 -13.47 -7.99 -18.68
C ILE A 26 -13.84 -6.53 -18.91
N SER A 27 -13.53 -5.64 -17.96
CA SER A 27 -13.81 -4.21 -18.09
C SER A 27 -12.77 -3.43 -18.90
N ASN A 28 -11.75 -4.11 -19.46
CA ASN A 28 -10.61 -3.51 -20.12
C ASN A 28 -9.94 -2.40 -19.29
N ALA A 29 -9.83 -2.63 -17.97
CA ALA A 29 -9.26 -1.65 -17.07
C ALA A 29 -7.76 -1.46 -17.36
N PRO A 30 -7.27 -0.22 -17.50
CA PRO A 30 -5.85 0.04 -17.71
C PRO A 30 -5.04 -0.54 -16.55
N ARG A 31 -3.87 -1.11 -16.84
CA ARG A 31 -2.96 -1.58 -15.79
C ARG A 31 -2.62 -0.40 -14.90
N TYR A 32 -2.69 -0.59 -13.58
CA TYR A 32 -2.13 0.40 -12.69
C TYR A 32 -0.63 0.47 -12.97
N GLU A 33 -0.18 1.55 -13.58
CA GLU A 33 1.22 1.94 -13.48
C GLU A 33 1.50 2.06 -11.98
N ARG A 34 2.55 1.38 -11.51
CA ARG A 34 3.13 1.86 -10.25
C ARG A 34 3.49 3.30 -10.55
N ARG A 35 2.90 4.24 -9.81
CA ARG A 35 3.58 5.51 -9.60
C ARG A 35 4.90 5.11 -8.96
N ASP A 36 5.94 4.98 -9.76
CA ASP A 36 7.29 5.31 -9.33
C ASP A 36 7.23 6.81 -9.04
N ASP A 37 6.58 7.15 -7.93
CA ASP A 37 6.52 8.52 -7.47
C ASP A 37 7.99 8.85 -7.17
N PRO A 38 8.62 9.79 -7.88
CA PRO A 38 10.01 10.16 -7.60
C PRO A 38 10.15 10.65 -6.15
N GLN A 39 9.04 10.97 -5.48
CA GLN A 39 8.96 11.28 -4.06
C GLN A 39 9.26 10.11 -3.11
N ASP A 40 9.05 8.85 -3.52
CA ASP A 40 9.48 7.67 -2.72
C ASP A 40 11.01 7.51 -2.70
N ARG A 41 11.73 8.18 -3.62
CA ARG A 41 13.20 8.31 -3.58
C ARG A 41 13.67 9.51 -2.77
N VAL A 42 12.77 10.40 -2.32
CA VAL A 42 13.08 11.59 -1.51
C VAL A 42 12.64 11.36 -0.07
N GLY A 43 13.26 10.35 0.55
CA GLY A 43 12.77 9.81 1.82
C GLY A 43 13.83 9.63 2.90
N GLU A 44 15.02 10.24 2.80
CA GLU A 44 15.85 10.37 3.99
C GLU A 44 15.19 11.37 4.94
N TRP A 45 14.36 10.85 5.84
CA TRP A 45 13.81 11.62 6.94
C TRP A 45 14.98 12.28 7.66
N SER A 46 15.04 13.61 7.64
CA SER A 46 16.03 14.33 8.42
C SER A 46 15.95 13.86 9.88
N PRO A 47 17.08 13.76 10.58
CA PRO A 47 17.10 13.24 11.96
C PRO A 47 16.15 14.01 12.89
N LEU A 48 15.94 15.30 12.62
CA LEU A 48 14.98 16.17 13.30
C LEU A 48 13.52 15.71 13.09
N ARG A 49 13.12 15.42 11.84
CA ARG A 49 11.76 14.91 11.55
C ARG A 49 11.51 13.55 12.22
N ARG A 50 12.52 12.67 12.27
CA ARG A 50 12.40 11.38 12.99
C ARG A 50 12.21 11.57 14.50
N ARG A 51 12.87 12.58 15.09
CA ARG A 51 12.78 12.87 16.53
C ARG A 51 11.41 13.44 16.90
N LEU A 52 10.86 14.33 16.08
CA LEU A 52 9.52 14.90 16.28
C LEU A 52 8.42 13.83 16.19
N VAL A 53 8.45 12.95 15.19
CA VAL A 53 7.46 11.88 15.07
C VAL A 53 7.56 10.86 16.21
N ARG A 54 8.76 10.56 16.72
CA ARG A 54 8.92 9.72 17.92
C ARG A 54 8.32 10.37 19.16
N LEU A 55 8.48 11.68 19.35
CA LEU A 55 7.83 12.40 20.45
C LEU A 55 6.31 12.32 20.31
N MET A 56 5.77 12.67 19.14
CA MET A 56 4.34 12.64 18.86
C MET A 56 3.72 11.25 19.06
N LYS A 57 4.43 10.18 18.66
CA LYS A 57 3.97 8.79 18.89
C LYS A 57 3.95 8.43 20.37
N ARG A 58 4.86 8.96 21.19
CA ARG A 58 4.89 8.75 22.64
C ARG A 58 3.74 9.46 23.36
N PHE A 59 3.27 10.58 22.82
CA PHE A 59 2.11 11.31 23.34
C PHE A 59 0.79 10.91 22.69
N ARG A 60 0.80 9.97 21.73
CA ARG A 60 -0.43 9.44 21.15
C ARG A 60 -1.06 8.47 22.17
N PRO A 61 -2.22 8.79 22.76
CA PRO A 61 -2.93 7.81 23.59
C PRO A 61 -3.21 6.57 22.73
N ALA A 62 -3.15 5.40 23.36
CA ALA A 62 -3.41 4.10 22.73
C ALA A 62 -4.88 4.03 22.27
N ALA A 63 -5.18 4.68 21.15
CA ALA A 63 -6.49 4.62 20.53
C ALA A 63 -6.57 3.33 19.70
N ARG A 64 -6.91 2.23 20.37
CA ARG A 64 -7.83 1.23 19.82
C ARG A 64 -8.42 0.37 20.94
N PRO A 65 -9.75 0.39 21.14
CA PRO A 65 -10.43 -0.75 21.75
C PRO A 65 -10.40 -1.93 20.78
N GLN A 66 -10.29 -3.13 21.34
CA GLN A 66 -10.38 -4.40 20.61
C GLN A 66 -11.85 -4.60 20.19
N PRO A 67 -12.14 -4.95 18.92
CA PRO A 67 -13.45 -5.48 18.58
C PRO A 67 -13.60 -6.87 19.22
N ALA A 68 -14.76 -7.09 19.85
CA ALA A 68 -15.18 -8.36 20.45
C ALA A 68 -15.38 -9.46 19.40
#